data_AF-A0A317DNR0-F1
#
_entry.id   AF-A0A317DNR0-F1
#
_cell.length_a   1.000
_cell.length_b   1.000
_cell.length_c   1.000
_cell.angle_alpha   90.00
_cell.angle_beta   90.00
_cell.angle_gamma   90.00
#
_symmetry.space_group_name_H-M   'P 1'
#
loop_
_entity.id
_entity.type
_entity.pdbx_description
1 polymer ?
#
loop_
_entity_poly.entity_id
_entity_poly.type
_entity_poly.pdbx_seq_one_letter_code
_entity_poly.pdbx_strand_id
1 'polypeptide(L)'
;MPAPHPPEFRQRAVELARLRDKPIREIAKDLGISESCLRNWLAQADTDDGRREGLTSDERKELAALRKEKRRLEVENEILRRAAAYFARENVLPK
;
A
#
# COMPACT_ATOMS: atom_id res chain seq x y z
N MET A 1 6.52 6.59 14.75
CA MET A 1 5.43 6.93 13.81
C MET A 1 4.12 6.85 14.57
N PRO A 2 3.27 7.88 14.58
CA PRO A 2 1.95 7.79 15.18
C PRO A 2 1.11 6.70 14.49
N ALA A 3 0.19 6.10 15.23
CA ALA A 3 -0.68 5.07 14.69
C ALA A 3 -1.53 5.63 13.53
N PRO A 4 -1.73 4.86 12.45
CA PRO A 4 -2.60 5.28 11.37
C PRO A 4 -4.03 5.50 11.87
N HIS A 5 -4.70 6.56 11.40
CA HIS A 5 -6.12 6.77 11.70
C HIS A 5 -6.97 5.57 11.25
N PRO A 6 -8.01 5.18 12.02
CA PRO A 6 -8.92 4.10 11.65
C PRO A 6 -9.55 4.31 10.26
N PRO A 7 -9.82 3.25 9.49
CA PRO A 7 -10.37 3.37 8.14
C PRO A 7 -11.74 4.05 8.13
N GLU A 8 -12.62 3.71 9.08
CA GLU A 8 -13.95 4.31 9.22
C GLU A 8 -13.88 5.82 9.45
N PHE A 9 -12.90 6.29 10.24
CA PHE A 9 -12.69 7.72 10.47
C PHE A 9 -12.30 8.44 9.18
N ARG A 10 -11.40 7.85 8.38
CA ARG A 10 -10.98 8.42 7.11
C ARG A 10 -12.13 8.49 6.11
N GLN A 11 -12.93 7.42 6.02
CA GLN A 11 -14.10 7.37 5.14
C GLN A 11 -15.10 8.48 5.49
N ARG A 12 -15.50 8.59 6.76
CA ARG A 12 -16.41 9.65 7.21
C ARG A 12 -15.85 11.06 6.99
N ALA A 13 -14.54 11.25 7.20
CA ALA A 13 -13.88 12.52 6.94
C ALA A 13 -13.92 12.91 5.45
N VAL A 14 -13.71 11.93 4.56
CA VAL A 14 -13.82 12.12 3.10
C VAL A 14 -15.26 12.41 2.69
N GLU A 15 -16.24 11.69 3.23
CA GLU A 15 -17.67 11.93 2.99
C GLU A 15 -18.06 13.35 3.40
N LEU A 16 -17.70 13.76 4.62
CA LEU A 16 -17.95 15.12 5.12
C LEU A 16 -17.33 16.18 4.23
N ALA A 17 -16.09 15.98 3.78
CA ALA A 17 -15.42 16.92 2.90
C ALA A 17 -16.02 16.96 1.47
N ARG A 18 -16.67 15.88 1.02
CA ARG A 18 -17.36 15.82 -0.27
C ARG A 18 -18.72 16.53 -0.28
N LEU A 19 -19.35 16.73 0.87
CA LEU A 19 -20.57 17.55 0.99
C LEU A 19 -20.32 19.01 0.59
N ARG A 20 -19.07 19.50 0.75
CA ARG A 20 -18.63 20.87 0.42
C ARG A 20 -19.33 21.98 1.21
N ASP A 21 -19.96 21.67 2.35
CA ASP A 21 -20.63 22.64 3.22
C ASP A 21 -19.65 23.58 3.94
N LYS A 22 -18.41 23.13 4.18
CA LYS A 22 -17.34 23.90 4.82
C LYS A 22 -16.04 23.81 4.03
N PRO A 23 -15.15 24.82 4.13
CA PRO A 23 -13.82 24.71 3.54
C PRO A 23 -13.02 23.59 4.19
N ILE A 24 -12.20 22.89 3.40
CA ILE A 24 -11.39 21.73 3.83
C ILE A 24 -10.54 22.06 5.08
N ARG A 25 -10.03 23.30 5.15
CA ARG A 25 -9.25 23.79 6.29
C ARG A 25 -10.03 23.76 7.61
N GLU A 26 -11.30 24.17 7.59
CA GLU A 26 -12.15 24.17 8.77
C GLU A 26 -12.52 22.73 9.16
N ILE A 27 -12.89 21.90 8.18
CA ILE A 27 -13.18 20.48 8.43
C ILE A 27 -11.98 19.78 9.05
N ALA A 28 -10.77 19.99 8.51
CA ALA A 28 -9.55 19.41 9.06
C ALA A 28 -9.27 19.88 10.50
N LYS A 29 -9.51 21.18 10.79
CA LYS A 29 -9.39 21.74 12.13
C LYS A 29 -10.40 21.12 13.11
N ASP A 30 -11.66 21.00 12.71
CA ASP A 30 -12.74 20.39 13.51
C ASP A 30 -12.43 18.91 13.82
N LEU A 31 -11.82 18.21 12.86
CA LEU A 31 -11.41 16.80 13.00
C LEU A 31 -10.05 16.59 13.70
N GLY A 32 -9.33 17.67 14.02
CA GLY A 32 -8.01 17.59 14.66
C GLY A 32 -6.89 17.01 13.78
N ILE A 33 -7.01 17.11 12.45
CA ILE A 33 -6.03 16.61 11.48
C ILE A 33 -5.42 17.76 10.66
N SER A 34 -4.30 17.51 9.98
CA SER A 34 -3.76 18.51 9.05
C SER A 34 -4.63 18.61 7.80
N GLU A 35 -4.72 19.81 7.24
CA GLU A 35 -5.43 20.03 5.97
C GLU A 35 -4.84 19.19 4.83
N SER A 36 -3.51 19.06 4.79
CA SER A 36 -2.81 18.21 3.83
C SER A 36 -3.20 16.74 3.95
N CYS A 37 -3.46 16.25 5.16
CA CYS A 37 -3.91 14.88 5.39
C CYS A 37 -5.28 14.64 4.75
N LEU A 38 -6.24 15.54 5.01
CA LEU A 38 -7.58 15.44 4.44
C LEU A 38 -7.57 15.56 2.91
N ARG A 39 -6.74 16.47 2.35
CA ARG A 39 -6.57 16.58 0.90
C ARG A 39 -6.00 15.31 0.27
N ASN A 40 -5.05 14.66 0.93
CA ASN A 40 -4.48 13.40 0.45
C ASN A 40 -5.51 12.26 0.47
N TRP A 41 -6.36 12.20 1.49
CA TRP A 41 -7.44 11.21 1.54
C TRP A 41 -8.47 11.44 0.44
N LEU A 42 -8.85 12.70 0.18
CA LEU A 42 -9.72 13.04 -0.94
C LEU A 42 -9.11 12.63 -2.28
N ALA A 43 -7.83 12.97 -2.51
CA ALA A 43 -7.15 12.59 -3.75
C ALA A 43 -7.08 11.08 -3.94
N GLN A 44 -6.82 10.31 -2.86
CA GLN A 44 -6.83 8.86 -2.93
C GLN A 44 -8.24 8.30 -3.16
N ALA A 45 -9.26 8.84 -2.50
CA ALA A 45 -10.65 8.43 -2.71
C ALA A 45 -11.12 8.73 -4.14
N ASP A 46 -10.69 9.85 -4.73
CA ASP A 46 -10.97 10.16 -6.12
C ASP A 46 -10.27 9.19 -7.08
N THR A 47 -9.06 8.72 -6.74
CA THR A 47 -8.39 7.65 -7.50
C THR A 47 -9.10 6.31 -7.35
N ASP A 48 -9.50 5.95 -6.12
CA ASP A 48 -10.22 4.71 -5.82
C ASP A 48 -11.59 4.67 -6.53
N ASP A 49 -12.25 5.82 -6.68
CA ASP A 49 -13.51 5.99 -7.43
C ASP A 49 -13.32 6.14 -8.95
N GLY A 50 -12.08 6.09 -9.46
CA GLY A 50 -11.78 6.25 -10.89
C GLY A 50 -11.97 7.67 -11.44
N ARG A 51 -12.11 8.68 -10.57
CA ARG A 51 -12.24 10.10 -10.93
C ARG A 51 -10.89 10.78 -11.17
N ARG A 52 -9.80 10.13 -10.78
CA ARG A 52 -8.43 10.61 -10.92
C ARG A 52 -7.49 9.47 -11.28
N GLU A 53 -6.58 9.71 -12.21
CA GLU A 53 -5.53 8.75 -12.55
C GLU A 53 -4.60 8.45 -11.35
N GLY A 54 -4.19 7.20 -11.23
CA GLY A 54 -3.27 6.73 -10.20
C GLY A 54 -3.59 5.30 -9.78
N LEU A 55 -2.72 4.72 -8.95
CA LEU A 55 -3.00 3.42 -8.34
C LEU A 55 -4.01 3.58 -7.21
N THR A 56 -5.08 2.80 -7.30
CA THR A 56 -6.07 2.61 -6.24
C THR A 56 -5.42 2.01 -4.99
N SER A 57 -6.10 2.14 -3.86
CA SER A 57 -5.66 1.58 -2.58
C SER A 57 -5.46 0.06 -2.65
N ASP A 58 -6.31 -0.64 -3.40
CA ASP A 58 -6.24 -2.09 -3.58
C ASP A 58 -5.09 -2.49 -4.50
N GLU A 59 -4.91 -1.82 -5.65
CA GLU A 59 -3.76 -2.07 -6.53
C GLU A 59 -2.42 -1.82 -5.82
N ARG A 60 -2.33 -0.78 -4.99
CA ARG A 60 -1.13 -0.52 -4.17
C ARG A 60 -0.86 -1.65 -3.19
N LYS A 61 -1.90 -2.17 -2.55
CA LYS A 61 -1.80 -3.28 -1.59
C LYS A 61 -1.34 -4.55 -2.28
N GLU A 62 -1.91 -4.86 -3.44
CA GLU A 62 -1.51 -6.01 -4.25
C GLU A 62 -0.07 -5.87 -4.74
N LEU A 63 0.30 -4.70 -5.28
CA LEU A 63 1.68 -4.42 -5.71
C LEU A 63 2.69 -4.62 -4.58
N ALA A 64 2.35 -4.20 -3.36
CA ALA A 64 3.21 -4.41 -2.19
C ALA A 64 3.32 -5.89 -1.82
N ALA A 65 2.21 -6.65 -1.88
CA ALA A 65 2.20 -8.08 -1.62
C ALA A 65 3.05 -8.84 -2.65
N LEU A 66 2.86 -8.56 -3.95
CA LEU A 66 3.61 -9.16 -5.04
C LEU A 66 5.11 -8.85 -4.96
N ARG A 67 5.49 -7.61 -4.60
CA ARG A 67 6.91 -7.26 -4.39
C ARG A 67 7.52 -8.04 -3.24
N LYS A 68 6.78 -8.26 -2.16
CA LYS A 68 7.23 -9.06 -1.02
C LYS A 68 7.41 -10.52 -1.42
N GLU A 69 6.45 -11.09 -2.15
CA GLU A 69 6.52 -12.46 -2.63
C GLU A 69 7.65 -12.67 -3.63
N LYS A 70 7.81 -11.77 -4.61
CA LYS A 70 8.93 -11.79 -5.55
C LYS A 70 10.27 -11.84 -4.82
N ARG A 71 10.49 -10.99 -3.83
CA ARG A 71 11.72 -10.99 -3.04
C ARG A 71 11.94 -12.32 -2.32
N ARG A 72 10.88 -12.93 -1.80
CA ARG A 72 10.96 -14.25 -1.16
C ARG A 72 11.38 -15.32 -2.18
N LEU A 73 10.72 -15.35 -3.34
CA LEU A 73 11.03 -16.31 -4.41
C LEU A 73 12.46 -16.15 -4.93
N GLU A 74 12.95 -14.93 -5.06
CA GLU A 74 14.34 -14.66 -5.47
C GLU A 74 15.35 -15.26 -4.48
N VAL A 75 15.11 -15.11 -3.18
CA VAL A 75 15.95 -15.71 -2.12
C VAL A 75 15.87 -17.23 -2.14
N GLU A 76 14.66 -17.81 -2.25
CA GLU A 76 14.47 -19.26 -2.33
C GLU A 76 15.18 -19.84 -3.56
N ASN A 77 15.07 -19.17 -4.71
CA ASN A 77 15.73 -19.59 -5.95
C ASN A 77 17.26 -19.53 -5.81
N GLU A 78 17.80 -18.49 -5.16
CA GLU A 78 19.22 -18.37 -4.91
C GLU A 78 19.75 -19.51 -4.02
N ILE A 79 19.03 -19.86 -2.96
CA ILE A 79 19.38 -20.99 -2.08
C ILE A 79 19.41 -22.29 -2.89
N LEU A 80 18.38 -22.55 -3.70
CA LEU A 80 18.30 -23.75 -4.53
C LEU A 80 19.44 -23.82 -5.56
N ARG A 81 19.79 -22.68 -6.19
CA ARG A 81 20.93 -22.61 -7.11
C ARG A 81 22.25 -22.93 -6.43
N ARG A 82 22.46 -22.41 -5.21
CA ARG A 82 23.67 -22.70 -4.42
C ARG A 82 23.75 -24.18 -4.03
N ALA A 83 22.63 -24.77 -3.60
CA ALA A 83 22.55 -26.20 -3.31
C ALA A 83 22.84 -27.05 -4.56
N ALA A 84 22.21 -26.75 -5.70
CA ALA A 84 22.45 -27.46 -6.95
C ALA A 84 23.93 -27.38 -7.39
N ALA A 85 24.54 -26.20 -7.29
CA ALA A 85 25.96 -26.02 -7.60
C ALA A 85 26.87 -26.81 -6.65
N TYR A 86 26.53 -26.90 -5.37
CA TYR A 86 27.24 -27.72 -4.40
C TYR A 86 27.16 -29.21 -4.76
N PHE A 87 25.95 -29.76 -5.00
CA PHE A 87 25.77 -31.16 -5.37
C PHE A 87 26.42 -31.53 -6.70
N ALA A 88 26.39 -30.63 -7.69
CA ALA A 88 27.07 -30.84 -8.97
C ALA A 88 28.59 -30.91 -8.82
N ARG A 89 29.17 -30.16 -7.87
CA ARG A 89 30.61 -30.21 -7.56
C ARG A 89 31.01 -31.47 -6.80
N GLU A 90 30.16 -31.93 -5.89
CA GLU A 90 30.43 -33.12 -5.08
C GLU A 90 30.06 -34.45 -5.77
N ASN A 91 29.45 -34.42 -6.97
CA ASN A 91 29.07 -35.60 -7.75
C ASN A 91 28.14 -36.57 -6.99
N VAL A 92 27.31 -36.06 -6.07
CA VAL A 92 26.42 -36.82 -5.17
C VAL A 92 24.96 -36.85 -5.67
N LEU A 93 24.72 -36.51 -6.94
CA LEU A 93 23.37 -36.62 -7.49
C LEU A 93 22.94 -38.10 -7.43
N PRO A 94 21.80 -38.44 -6.79
CA PRO A 94 21.28 -39.81 -6.85
C PRO A 94 21.03 -40.18 -8.32
N LYS A 95 21.47 -41.38 -8.71
CA LYS A 95 21.26 -41.94 -10.05
C LYS A 95 19.79 -42.10 -10.39
#